data_AF-A0A251T1P9-F1
#
_entry.id   AF-A0A251T1P9-F1
#
_cell.length_a   1.000
_cell.length_b   1.000
_cell.length_c   1.000
_cell.angle_alpha   90.00
_cell.angle_beta   90.00
_cell.angle_gamma   90.00
#
_symmetry.space_group_name_H-M   'P 1'
#
loop_
_entity.id
_entity.type
_entity.pdbx_description
1 polymer ?
#
loop_
_entity_poly.entity_id
_entity_poly.type
_entity_poly.pdbx_seq_one_letter_code
_entity_poly.pdbx_strand_id
1 'polypeptide(L)'
;MASLWRAVMGDTPPNPDDYDGVEYWSNPERTGWLTKQGEYIKTWRRRWFVLKQGKLFWFKEAIVTRGSRPRGVIPVATCLTVKGAEDVINKQFAFELSTRSDTMYFIADSEKEKEDWINSIGRSIVQHSRSVTANEIVDYDSNR
;
A
#
# COMPACT_ATOMS: atom_id res chain seq x y z
N MET A 1 8.35 18.97 19.53
CA MET A 1 7.89 17.78 20.29
C MET A 1 7.13 16.76 19.43
N ALA A 2 6.16 17.14 18.57
CA ALA A 2 5.38 16.16 17.80
C ALA A 2 6.15 15.39 16.68
N SER A 3 7.21 15.99 16.13
CA SER A 3 7.97 15.40 15.01
C SER A 3 8.82 14.19 15.40
N LEU A 4 9.42 14.20 16.59
CA LEU A 4 10.22 13.07 17.11
C LEU A 4 9.36 11.84 17.39
N TRP A 5 8.19 12.02 18.03
CA TRP A 5 7.26 10.92 18.30
C TRP A 5 6.69 10.30 17.02
N ARG A 6 6.42 11.10 15.98
CA ARG A 6 5.99 10.57 14.66
C ARG A 6 7.08 9.72 14.00
N ALA A 7 8.32 10.18 14.04
CA ALA A 7 9.45 9.46 13.47
C ALA A 7 9.68 8.12 14.19
N VAL A 8 9.62 8.10 15.52
CA VAL A 8 9.76 6.88 16.33
C VAL A 8 8.60 5.89 16.11
N MET A 9 7.40 6.39 15.83
CA MET A 9 6.19 5.56 15.61
C MET A 9 5.98 5.11 14.16
N GLY A 10 6.84 5.49 13.21
CA GLY A 10 6.64 5.23 11.78
C GLY A 10 5.41 5.92 11.19
N ASP A 11 5.01 7.07 11.74
CA ASP A 11 3.85 7.87 11.31
C ASP A 11 4.31 9.13 10.55
N THR A 12 5.48 9.06 9.91
CA THR A 12 5.98 10.13 9.03
C THR A 12 5.05 10.21 7.82
N PRO A 13 4.42 11.37 7.56
CA PRO A 13 3.55 11.49 6.39
C PRO A 13 4.38 11.28 5.11
N PRO A 14 3.80 10.65 4.07
CA PRO A 14 4.48 10.47 2.80
C PRO A 14 4.78 11.82 2.14
N ASN A 15 5.79 11.88 1.28
CA ASN A 15 6.08 13.09 0.51
C ASN A 15 4.91 13.33 -0.46
N PRO A 16 4.31 14.54 -0.53
CA PRO A 16 3.28 14.87 -1.52
C PRO A 16 3.61 14.45 -2.94
N ASP A 17 4.88 14.56 -3.35
CA ASP A 17 5.33 14.19 -4.70
C ASP A 17 5.11 12.71 -5.01
N ASP A 18 5.12 11.83 -4.00
CA ASP A 18 4.93 10.38 -4.17
C ASP A 18 3.50 10.05 -4.65
N TYR A 19 2.54 10.95 -4.40
CA TYR A 19 1.13 10.75 -4.69
C TYR A 19 0.46 11.89 -5.42
N ASP A 20 1.24 12.87 -5.88
CA ASP A 20 0.72 13.97 -6.68
C ASP A 20 0.05 13.45 -7.97
N GLY A 21 -1.00 14.16 -8.40
CA GLY A 21 -1.82 13.79 -9.56
C GLY A 21 -2.80 12.64 -9.37
N VAL A 22 -2.79 11.90 -8.23
CA VAL A 22 -3.76 10.82 -7.99
C VAL A 22 -4.96 11.32 -7.21
N GLU A 23 -6.12 11.38 -7.87
CA GLU A 23 -7.39 11.76 -7.26
C GLU A 23 -8.01 10.61 -6.44
N TYR A 24 -7.37 10.20 -5.34
CA TYR A 24 -7.82 9.08 -4.49
C TYR A 24 -9.20 9.29 -3.83
N TRP A 25 -9.74 10.51 -3.84
CA TRP A 25 -11.09 10.82 -3.33
C TRP A 25 -12.22 10.55 -4.34
N SER A 26 -11.90 10.21 -5.58
CA SER A 26 -12.87 10.02 -6.66
C SER A 26 -12.72 8.63 -7.29
N ASN A 27 -13.79 7.89 -7.52
CA ASN A 27 -13.81 6.59 -8.22
C ASN A 27 -12.60 5.65 -7.96
N PRO A 28 -12.33 5.27 -6.69
CA PRO A 28 -11.25 4.34 -6.35
C PRO A 28 -11.55 2.92 -6.83
N GLU A 29 -10.50 2.15 -7.15
CA GLU A 29 -10.63 0.74 -7.55
C GLU A 29 -11.11 -0.13 -6.39
N ARG A 30 -10.64 0.19 -5.18
CA ARG A 30 -11.11 -0.42 -3.94
C ARG A 30 -10.93 0.52 -2.76
N THR A 31 -11.86 0.46 -1.83
CA THR A 31 -11.73 1.06 -0.50
C THR A 31 -12.21 0.12 0.57
N GLY A 32 -11.70 0.29 1.80
CA GLY A 32 -12.16 -0.52 2.93
C GLY A 32 -11.29 -0.34 4.15
N TRP A 33 -11.80 -0.78 5.30
CA TRP A 33 -11.01 -0.83 6.52
C TRP A 33 -10.06 -2.02 6.49
N LEU A 34 -8.83 -1.81 6.95
CA LEU A 34 -7.89 -2.87 7.29
C LEU A 34 -7.20 -2.51 8.60
N THR A 35 -6.81 -3.53 9.34
CA THR A 35 -5.91 -3.36 10.48
C THR A 35 -4.49 -3.67 10.03
N LYS A 36 -3.62 -2.65 9.95
CA LYS A 36 -2.22 -2.81 9.54
C LYS A 36 -1.30 -2.97 10.75
N GLN A 37 -0.21 -3.73 10.60
CA GLN A 37 0.89 -3.72 11.56
C GLN A 37 1.76 -2.46 11.37
N GLY A 38 2.23 -1.87 12.47
CA GLY A 38 3.21 -0.78 12.43
C GLY A 38 4.59 -1.27 11.98
N GLU A 39 5.34 -0.41 11.29
CA GLU A 39 6.65 -0.73 10.70
C GLU A 39 7.71 -0.96 11.77
N TYR A 40 7.92 0.03 12.64
CA TYR A 40 8.93 -0.02 13.71
C TYR A 40 8.36 -0.67 14.98
N ILE A 41 7.24 -0.15 15.46
CA ILE A 41 6.54 -0.71 16.61
C ILE A 41 5.39 -1.56 16.08
N LYS A 42 5.45 -2.87 16.34
CA LYS A 42 4.53 -3.91 15.83
C LYS A 42 3.11 -3.85 16.44
N THR A 43 2.59 -2.64 16.64
CA THR A 43 1.22 -2.35 17.03
C THR A 43 0.28 -2.48 15.84
N TRP A 44 -0.95 -2.88 16.10
CA TRP A 44 -2.00 -3.02 15.08
C TRP A 44 -2.88 -1.78 15.06
N ARG A 45 -3.08 -1.19 13.88
CA ARG A 45 -3.82 0.07 13.73
C ARG A 45 -4.85 -0.03 12.62
N ARG A 46 -6.10 0.26 12.94
CA ARG A 46 -7.20 0.36 11.97
C ARG A 46 -7.03 1.60 11.10
N ARG A 47 -7.04 1.43 9.78
CA ARG A 47 -6.87 2.49 8.79
C ARG A 47 -7.80 2.25 7.60
N TRP A 48 -8.27 3.33 7.01
CA TRP A 48 -9.08 3.26 5.79
C TRP A 48 -8.15 3.23 4.59
N PHE A 49 -8.19 2.16 3.81
CA PHE A 49 -7.35 1.97 2.64
C PHE A 49 -8.08 2.38 1.38
N VAL A 50 -7.32 2.92 0.43
CA VAL A 50 -7.78 3.29 -0.91
C VAL A 50 -6.76 2.78 -1.92
N LEU A 51 -7.20 1.95 -2.86
CA LEU A 51 -6.40 1.53 -4.01
C LEU A 51 -6.84 2.34 -5.22
N LYS A 52 -5.91 3.04 -5.86
CA LYS A 52 -6.17 3.78 -7.10
C LYS A 52 -4.89 4.03 -7.90
N GLN A 53 -4.95 3.82 -9.21
CA GLN A 53 -3.87 4.13 -10.16
C GLN A 53 -2.52 3.55 -9.72
N GLY A 54 -2.53 2.28 -9.29
CA GLY A 54 -1.31 1.59 -8.89
C GLY A 54 -0.69 2.09 -7.58
N LYS A 55 -1.44 2.84 -6.78
CA LYS A 55 -1.02 3.29 -5.45
C LYS A 55 -2.03 2.83 -4.40
N LEU A 56 -1.51 2.27 -3.31
CA LEU A 56 -2.28 1.89 -2.14
C LEU A 56 -2.05 2.92 -1.03
N PHE A 57 -3.10 3.68 -0.71
CA PHE A 57 -3.10 4.73 0.31
C PHE A 57 -3.78 4.24 1.58
N TRP A 58 -3.44 4.85 2.73
CA TRP A 58 -4.24 4.70 3.93
C TRP A 58 -4.43 5.99 4.72
N PHE A 59 -5.60 6.11 5.35
CA PHE A 59 -6.06 7.28 6.07
C PHE A 59 -6.53 6.89 7.48
N LYS A 60 -6.66 7.90 8.36
CA LYS A 60 -7.23 7.69 9.70
C LYS A 60 -8.75 7.48 9.65
N GLU A 61 -9.42 8.05 8.67
CA GLU A 61 -10.87 8.13 8.57
C GLU A 61 -11.33 7.68 7.17
N ALA A 62 -12.57 7.18 7.09
CA ALA A 62 -13.15 6.71 5.84
C ALA A 62 -13.58 7.83 4.89
N ILE A 63 -13.84 9.03 5.43
CA ILE A 63 -14.19 10.20 4.62
C ILE A 63 -12.91 10.77 4.02
N VAL A 64 -12.63 10.39 2.79
CA VAL A 64 -11.46 10.85 2.03
C VAL A 64 -11.89 11.93 1.05
N THR A 65 -11.36 13.14 1.23
CA THR A 65 -11.61 14.31 0.39
C THR A 65 -10.31 14.77 -0.28
N ARG A 66 -10.41 15.75 -1.19
CA ARG A 66 -9.23 16.40 -1.79
C ARG A 66 -8.26 16.98 -0.76
N GLY A 67 -8.74 17.42 0.41
CA GLY A 67 -7.91 17.96 1.49
C GLY A 67 -7.34 16.90 2.43
N SER A 68 -7.81 15.65 2.35
CA SER A 68 -7.37 14.57 3.23
C SER A 68 -5.94 14.17 2.90
N ARG A 69 -5.05 14.14 3.89
CA ARG A 69 -3.65 13.71 3.69
C ARG A 69 -3.48 12.23 4.02
N PRO A 70 -2.88 11.43 3.12
CA PRO A 70 -2.58 10.03 3.42
C PRO A 70 -1.58 9.92 4.56
N ARG A 71 -1.65 8.81 5.30
CA ARG A 71 -0.69 8.43 6.34
C ARG A 71 0.46 7.62 5.80
N GLY A 72 0.30 7.08 4.60
CA GLY A 72 1.36 6.52 3.79
C GLY A 72 0.80 6.08 2.44
N VAL A 73 1.72 5.75 1.55
CA VAL A 73 1.46 5.30 0.19
C VAL A 73 2.42 4.16 -0.12
N ILE A 74 1.90 3.12 -0.77
CA ILE A 74 2.71 2.04 -1.33
C ILE A 74 2.46 2.02 -2.84
N PRO A 75 3.48 2.30 -3.67
CA PRO A 75 3.39 2.05 -5.11
C PRO A 75 3.33 0.54 -5.34
N VAL A 76 2.21 0.02 -5.85
CA VAL A 76 2.02 -1.44 -5.98
C VAL A 76 2.97 -2.06 -7.00
N ALA A 77 3.51 -1.26 -7.93
CA ALA A 77 4.55 -1.70 -8.87
C ALA A 77 5.85 -2.15 -8.18
N THR A 78 6.08 -1.74 -6.92
CA THR A 78 7.24 -2.17 -6.12
C THR A 78 6.97 -3.46 -5.33
N CYS A 79 5.72 -3.91 -5.28
CA CYS A 79 5.31 -5.10 -4.56
C CYS A 79 5.62 -6.35 -5.38
N LEU A 80 6.13 -7.38 -4.70
CA LEU A 80 6.49 -8.66 -5.32
C LEU A 80 5.33 -9.66 -5.20
N THR A 81 4.73 -9.74 -4.02
CA THR A 81 3.63 -10.69 -3.74
C THR A 81 2.58 -10.09 -2.83
N VAL A 82 1.34 -10.58 -2.98
CA VAL A 82 0.24 -10.41 -2.03
C VAL A 82 -0.42 -11.77 -1.81
N LYS A 83 -0.52 -12.23 -0.56
CA LYS A 83 -1.05 -13.58 -0.23
C LYS A 83 -1.54 -13.67 1.21
N GLY A 84 -2.29 -14.73 1.53
CA GLY A 84 -2.68 -15.05 2.91
C GLY A 84 -1.48 -15.21 3.84
N ALA A 85 -1.65 -14.82 5.10
CA ALA A 85 -0.62 -14.81 6.13
C ALA A 85 -1.13 -15.37 7.47
N GLU A 86 -2.27 -16.05 7.47
CA GLU A 86 -2.93 -16.55 8.68
C GLU A 86 -2.02 -17.48 9.49
N ASP A 87 -1.34 -18.41 8.80
CA ASP A 87 -0.39 -19.34 9.42
C ASP A 87 0.94 -18.67 9.81
N VAL A 88 1.27 -17.55 9.16
CA VAL A 88 2.53 -16.82 9.38
C VAL A 88 2.46 -16.00 10.66
N ILE A 89 1.35 -15.30 10.89
CA ILE A 89 1.20 -14.38 12.03
C ILE A 89 0.16 -14.85 13.06
N ASN A 90 -0.45 -16.03 12.86
CA ASN A 90 -1.49 -16.61 13.69
C ASN A 90 -2.67 -15.65 13.94
N LYS A 91 -3.20 -15.07 12.86
CA LYS A 91 -4.37 -14.18 12.89
C LYS A 91 -5.31 -14.49 11.74
N GLN A 92 -6.60 -14.63 12.05
CA GLN A 92 -7.62 -14.86 11.03
C GLN A 92 -7.73 -13.67 10.08
N PHE A 93 -8.08 -13.96 8.83
CA PHE A 93 -8.28 -12.98 7.77
C PHE A 93 -7.05 -12.11 7.49
N ALA A 94 -5.87 -12.64 7.82
CA ALA A 94 -4.60 -11.95 7.64
C ALA A 94 -4.03 -12.20 6.26
N PHE A 95 -3.42 -11.16 5.70
CA PHE A 95 -2.65 -11.26 4.46
C PHE A 95 -1.39 -10.40 4.55
N GLU A 96 -0.42 -10.72 3.72
CA GLU A 96 0.82 -9.96 3.59
C GLU A 96 0.96 -9.32 2.21
N LEU A 97 1.69 -8.21 2.18
CA LEU A 97 2.16 -7.55 0.97
C LEU A 97 3.67 -7.41 1.08
N SER A 98 4.40 -8.11 0.22
CA SER A 98 5.86 -8.07 0.20
C SER A 98 6.37 -7.08 -0.85
N THR A 99 7.44 -6.39 -0.50
CA THR A 99 8.25 -5.56 -1.40
C THR A 99 9.68 -6.11 -1.39
N ARG A 100 10.60 -5.49 -2.15
CA ARG A 100 12.02 -5.90 -2.13
C ARG A 100 12.69 -5.67 -0.76
N SER A 101 12.19 -4.74 0.04
CA SER A 101 12.83 -4.30 1.28
C SER A 101 12.06 -4.66 2.55
N ASP A 102 10.75 -4.90 2.46
CA ASP A 102 9.91 -5.12 3.63
C ASP A 102 8.66 -5.96 3.31
N THR A 103 8.12 -6.63 4.33
CA THR A 103 6.85 -7.38 4.29
C THR A 103 5.88 -6.78 5.29
N MET A 104 4.75 -6.28 4.76
CA MET A 104 3.70 -5.66 5.56
C MET A 104 2.56 -6.64 5.79
N TYR A 105 1.98 -6.62 6.99
CA TYR A 105 0.86 -7.48 7.36
C TYR A 105 -0.42 -6.68 7.62
N PHE A 106 -1.54 -7.24 7.17
CA PHE A 106 -2.87 -6.65 7.28
C PHE A 106 -3.85 -7.71 7.76
N ILE A 107 -4.93 -7.25 8.40
CA ILE A 107 -6.07 -8.08 8.81
C ILE A 107 -7.33 -7.41 8.27
N ALA A 108 -8.14 -8.15 7.53
CA ALA A 108 -9.47 -7.73 7.07
C ALA A 108 -10.55 -8.08 8.10
N ASP A 109 -11.77 -7.53 7.96
CA ASP A 109 -12.84 -7.84 8.91
C ASP A 109 -13.56 -9.16 8.58
N SER A 110 -13.31 -9.74 7.39
CA SER A 110 -13.82 -11.04 6.98
C SER A 110 -12.93 -11.72 5.94
N GLU A 111 -13.15 -13.03 5.78
CA GLU A 111 -12.50 -13.84 4.73
C GLU A 111 -12.77 -13.29 3.32
N LYS A 112 -14.02 -12.90 3.04
CA LYS A 112 -14.38 -12.31 1.76
C LYS A 112 -13.60 -11.03 1.50
N GLU A 113 -13.49 -10.13 2.48
CA GLU A 113 -12.74 -8.89 2.33
C GLU A 113 -11.25 -9.14 2.15
N LYS A 114 -10.67 -10.11 2.85
CA LYS A 114 -9.27 -10.53 2.67
C LYS A 114 -9.03 -10.94 1.22
N GLU A 115 -9.82 -11.88 0.70
CA GLU A 115 -9.72 -12.36 -0.69
C GLU A 115 -9.91 -11.22 -1.70
N ASP A 116 -10.90 -10.37 -1.46
CA ASP A 116 -11.19 -9.20 -2.27
C ASP A 116 -10.00 -8.21 -2.33
N TRP A 117 -9.31 -7.97 -1.21
CA TRP A 117 -8.11 -7.16 -1.13
C TRP A 117 -6.92 -7.80 -1.85
N ILE A 118 -6.65 -9.08 -1.58
CA ILE A 118 -5.57 -9.84 -2.26
C ILE A 118 -5.77 -9.78 -3.77
N ASN A 119 -6.99 -10.04 -4.26
CA ASN A 119 -7.29 -10.02 -5.69
C ASN A 119 -7.13 -8.64 -6.32
N SER A 120 -7.57 -7.59 -5.64
CA SER A 120 -7.53 -6.24 -6.22
C SER A 120 -6.11 -5.68 -6.24
N ILE A 121 -5.36 -5.88 -5.16
CA ILE A 121 -3.94 -5.52 -5.12
C ILE A 121 -3.16 -6.35 -6.14
N GLY A 122 -3.39 -7.67 -6.21
CA GLY A 122 -2.72 -8.56 -7.15
C GLY A 122 -2.94 -8.15 -8.60
N ARG A 123 -4.18 -7.81 -9.00
CA ARG A 123 -4.47 -7.26 -10.33
C ARG A 123 -3.73 -5.95 -10.58
N SER A 124 -3.71 -5.05 -9.60
CA SER A 124 -3.04 -3.76 -9.71
C SER A 124 -1.52 -3.91 -9.85
N ILE A 125 -0.89 -4.84 -9.12
CA ILE A 125 0.53 -5.20 -9.28
C ILE A 125 0.82 -5.64 -10.72
N VAL A 126 0.02 -6.55 -11.28
CA VAL A 126 0.22 -7.04 -12.66
C VAL A 126 0.03 -5.94 -13.70
N GLN A 127 -0.94 -5.05 -13.50
CA GLN A 127 -1.20 -3.94 -14.42
C GLN A 127 -0.06 -2.92 -14.43
N HIS A 128 0.56 -2.66 -13.29
CA HIS A 128 1.55 -1.59 -13.14
C HIS A 128 3.01 -2.09 -13.14
N SER A 129 3.25 -3.39 -13.06
CA SER A 129 4.61 -3.98 -13.15
C SER A 129 5.24 -3.83 -14.55
N ARG A 130 4.41 -3.80 -15.59
CA ARG A 130 4.86 -3.67 -17.00
C ARG A 130 5.38 -2.27 -17.35
N SER A 131 4.99 -1.25 -16.59
CA SER A 131 5.42 0.14 -16.86
C SER A 131 6.84 0.42 -16.37
N VAL A 132 7.40 -0.42 -15.49
CA VAL A 132 8.74 -0.21 -14.91
C VAL A 132 9.84 -0.65 -15.89
N THR A 133 9.61 -1.72 -16.67
CA THR A 133 10.59 -2.22 -17.64
C THR A 133 10.69 -1.39 -18.92
N ALA A 134 9.70 -0.54 -19.21
CA ALA A 134 9.75 0.36 -20.37
C ALA A 134 10.77 1.51 -20.20
N ASN A 135 11.11 1.86 -18.96
CA ASN A 135 12.13 2.88 -18.64
C ASN A 135 13.55 2.30 -18.46
N GLU A 136 13.71 0.97 -18.50
CA GLU A 136 15.01 0.30 -18.33
C GLU A 136 15.62 -0.20 -19.66
N ILE A 137 15.11 0.21 -20.83
CA ILE A 137 15.86 0.06 -22.09
C ILE A 137 16.96 1.12 -22.10
N VAL A 138 18.07 0.81 -21.42
CA VAL A 138 19.31 1.56 -21.52
C VAL A 138 19.91 1.26 -22.89
N ASP A 139 20.11 2.30 -23.68
CA ASP A 139 20.77 2.28 -24.99
C ASP A 139 22.06 1.45 -24.95
N TYR A 140 22.00 0.22 -25.49
CA TYR A 140 23.14 -0.68 -25.59
C TYR A 140 23.43 -1.03 -27.05
N ASP A 141 23.44 -0.04 -27.94
CA ASP A 141 24.27 -0.10 -29.15
C ASP A 141 24.31 1.26 -29.87
N SER A 142 25.34 2.05 -29.60
CA SER A 142 25.79 3.12 -30.51
C SER A 142 27.23 3.50 -30.19
N ASN A 143 28.15 2.55 -30.38
CA ASN A 143 29.53 2.87 -30.72
C ASN A 143 30.17 1.67 -31.43
N ARG A 144 29.99 1.65 -32.75
CA ARG A 144 30.88 0.96 -33.69
C ARG A 144 31.12 1.86 -34.89
#